data_AF-A0A7C3QZA4-F1
#
_entry.id   AF-A0A7C3QZA4-F1
#
_cell.length_a   1.000
_cell.length_b   1.000
_cell.length_c   1.000
_cell.angle_alpha   90.00
_cell.angle_beta   90.00
_cell.angle_gamma   90.00
#
_symmetry.space_group_name_H-M   'P 1'
#
loop_
_entity.id
_entity.type
_entity.pdbx_description
1 polymer ?
#
loop_
_entity_poly.entity_id
_entity_poly.type
_entity_poly.pdbx_seq_one_letter_code
_entity_poly.pdbx_strand_id
1 'polypeptide(L)'
;MVLLTILTVAWTMITLTNFLGKQLLSRHPPDSQDDLERRKVRTRVLLIERLLTVLIILISTSAALMTIPRIRAVGESLLASAGLVGIVIGLAARPLLTNVIAGIQIALTQPIRIDDVVIVDNEWGWIEEIGIAYVVVRIWDLRRLILYGDPS
;
A
#
# COMPACT_ATOMS: atom_id res chain seq x y z
N MET A 1 -5.70 35.39 2.66
CA MET A 1 -6.74 34.35 2.41
C MET A 1 -6.13 33.03 1.95
N VAL A 2 -5.28 33.01 0.92
CA VAL A 2 -4.68 31.76 0.37
C VAL A 2 -3.89 30.92 1.38
N LEU A 3 -3.12 31.55 2.28
CA LEU A 3 -2.40 30.80 3.35
C LEU A 3 -3.35 30.06 4.30
N LEU A 4 -4.49 30.67 4.64
CA LEU A 4 -5.47 30.06 5.54
C LEU A 4 -6.14 28.86 4.88
N THR A 5 -6.44 28.94 3.57
CA THR A 5 -7.03 27.81 2.84
C THR A 5 -6.04 26.64 2.72
N ILE A 6 -4.74 26.92 2.53
CA ILE A 6 -3.72 25.87 2.49
C ILE A 6 -3.60 25.18 3.86
N LEU A 7 -3.60 25.95 4.95
CA LEU A 7 -3.51 25.41 6.31
C LEU A 7 -4.74 24.59 6.70
N THR A 8 -5.96 25.04 6.36
CA THR A 8 -7.18 24.28 6.67
C THR A 8 -7.29 22.99 5.86
N VAL A 9 -6.89 23.01 4.59
CA VAL A 9 -6.83 21.81 3.75
C VAL A 9 -5.78 20.84 4.29
N ALA A 10 -4.58 21.32 4.62
CA ALA A 10 -3.52 20.49 5.21
C ALA A 10 -3.98 19.83 6.52
N TRP A 11 -4.58 20.62 7.42
CA TRP A 11 -5.10 20.13 8.68
C TRP A 11 -6.18 19.06 8.49
N THR A 12 -7.11 19.30 7.57
CA THR A 12 -8.18 18.35 7.24
C THR A 12 -7.61 17.05 6.69
N MET A 13 -6.62 17.14 5.79
CA MET A 13 -5.97 15.98 5.18
C MET A 13 -5.23 15.13 6.22
N ILE A 14 -4.46 15.76 7.12
CA ILE A 14 -3.75 15.08 8.21
C ILE A 14 -4.74 14.38 9.15
N THR A 15 -5.82 15.08 9.52
CA THR A 15 -6.85 14.52 10.39
C THR A 15 -7.54 13.32 9.74
N LEU A 16 -7.81 13.39 8.44
CA LEU A 16 -8.39 12.29 7.67
C LEU A 16 -7.45 11.07 7.61
N THR A 17 -6.15 11.28 7.39
CA THR A 17 -5.14 10.21 7.41
C THR A 17 -5.09 9.52 8.77
N ASN A 18 -5.05 10.31 9.86
CA ASN A 18 -5.04 9.77 11.23
C ASN A 18 -6.36 9.07 11.58
N PHE A 19 -7.49 9.54 11.05
CA PHE A 19 -8.79 8.94 11.24
C PHE A 19 -8.91 7.59 10.54
N LEU A 20 -8.49 7.52 9.27
CA LEU A 20 -8.44 6.28 8.49
C LEU A 20 -7.52 5.24 9.14
N GLY A 21 -6.35 5.65 9.64
CA GLY A 21 -5.44 4.77 10.37
C GLY A 21 -6.11 4.16 11.61
N LYS A 22 -6.76 4.99 12.43
CA LYS A 22 -7.50 4.54 13.62
C LYS A 22 -8.71 3.65 13.28
N GLN A 23 -9.43 3.95 12.20
CA GLN A 23 -10.59 3.17 11.77
C GLN A 23 -10.20 1.79 11.22
N LEU A 24 -9.06 1.71 10.52
CA LEU A 24 -8.52 0.44 10.03
C LEU A 24 -8.05 -0.44 11.20
N LEU A 25 -7.44 0.17 12.21
CA LEU A 25 -7.02 -0.49 13.45
C LEU A 25 -8.20 -0.90 14.35
N SER A 26 -9.33 -0.19 14.29
CA SER A 26 -10.50 -0.48 15.15
C SER A 26 -11.38 -1.63 14.63
N ARG A 27 -11.12 -2.17 13.44
CA ARG A 27 -11.90 -3.28 12.87
C ARG A 27 -11.48 -4.68 13.33
N HIS A 28 -10.51 -4.82 14.24
CA HIS A 28 -10.10 -6.11 14.80
C HIS A 28 -10.52 -6.26 16.28
N PRO A 29 -11.55 -7.06 16.59
CA PRO A 29 -12.06 -7.25 17.96
C PRO A 29 -11.01 -7.86 18.90
N PRO A 30 -11.17 -7.70 20.23
CA PRO A 30 -10.23 -8.19 21.22
C PRO A 30 -10.46 -9.69 21.42
N ASP A 31 -9.78 -10.53 20.65
CA ASP A 31 -9.67 -11.96 20.98
C ASP A 31 -8.20 -12.39 21.08
N SER A 32 -7.97 -13.34 21.97
CA SER A 32 -6.92 -13.30 22.98
C SER A 32 -5.71 -14.21 22.70
N GLN A 33 -5.43 -14.54 21.43
CA GLN A 33 -4.37 -15.50 21.10
C GLN A 33 -3.36 -15.10 20.00
N ASP A 34 -3.43 -13.90 19.41
CA ASP A 34 -2.60 -13.57 18.23
C ASP A 34 -1.80 -12.25 18.33
N ASP A 35 -1.00 -12.12 19.39
CA ASP A 35 -0.26 -10.89 19.72
C ASP A 35 0.84 -10.49 18.71
N LEU A 36 1.39 -11.44 17.95
CA LEU A 36 2.46 -11.17 16.99
C LEU A 36 1.92 -10.57 15.68
N GLU A 37 0.84 -11.15 15.14
CA GLU A 37 0.13 -10.68 13.94
C GLU A 37 -0.37 -9.24 14.12
N ARG A 38 -0.98 -8.96 15.30
CA ARG A 38 -1.49 -7.62 15.65
C ARG A 38 -0.40 -6.56 15.71
N ARG A 39 0.78 -6.91 16.25
CA ARG A 39 1.94 -5.98 16.32
C ARG A 39 2.49 -5.66 14.93
N LYS A 40 2.55 -6.65 14.04
CA LYS A 40 3.00 -6.47 12.65
C LYS A 40 2.05 -5.57 11.86
N VAL A 41 0.75 -5.83 11.93
CA VAL A 41 -0.28 -5.02 11.24
C VAL A 41 -0.27 -3.59 11.76
N ARG A 42 -0.23 -3.40 13.09
CA ARG A 42 -0.18 -2.07 13.68
C ARG A 42 1.05 -1.28 13.25
N THR A 43 2.21 -1.92 13.19
CA THR A 43 3.45 -1.28 12.73
C THR A 43 3.34 -0.86 11.27
N ARG A 44 2.83 -1.73 10.39
CA ARG A 44 2.65 -1.41 8.96
C ARG A 44 1.69 -0.24 8.75
N VAL A 45 0.55 -0.22 9.45
CA VAL A 45 -0.44 0.85 9.36
C VAL A 45 0.14 2.18 9.84
N LEU A 46 0.82 2.19 10.99
CA LEU A 46 1.44 3.41 11.53
C LEU A 46 2.55 3.95 10.62
N LEU A 47 3.33 3.07 9.98
CA LEU A 47 4.36 3.48 9.02
C LEU A 47 3.72 4.17 7.81
N ILE A 48 2.65 3.60 7.25
CA ILE A 48 1.94 4.20 6.11
C ILE A 48 1.32 5.55 6.50
N GLU A 49 0.65 5.63 7.65
CA GLU A 49 0.06 6.87 8.18
C GLU A 49 1.13 7.96 8.33
N ARG A 50 2.29 7.60 8.88
CA ARG A 50 3.41 8.53 9.08
C ARG A 50 4.01 9.00 7.76
N LEU A 51 4.18 8.11 6.78
CA LEU A 51 4.66 8.46 5.45
C LEU A 51 3.72 9.42 4.73
N LEU A 52 2.41 9.14 4.77
CA LEU A 52 1.38 10.01 4.17
C LEU A 52 1.36 11.38 4.84
N THR A 53 1.44 11.43 6.18
CA THR A 53 1.46 12.68 6.93
C THR A 53 2.68 13.54 6.58
N VAL A 54 3.87 12.92 6.48
CA VAL A 54 5.09 13.63 6.06
C VAL A 54 4.95 14.19 4.65
N LEU A 55 4.37 13.43 3.72
CA LEU A 55 4.16 13.90 2.35
C LEU A 55 3.19 15.09 2.29
N ILE A 56 2.08 15.03 3.03
CA ILE A 56 1.10 16.12 3.12
C ILE A 56 1.78 17.38 3.68
N ILE A 57 2.53 17.25 4.79
CA ILE A 57 3.24 18.39 5.39
C ILE A 57 4.23 19.00 4.40
N LEU A 58 4.99 18.19 3.67
CA LEU A 58 5.97 18.65 2.70
C LEU A 58 5.31 19.44 1.56
N ILE A 59 4.22 18.92 1.00
CA ILE A 59 3.48 19.57 -0.09
C ILE A 59 2.82 20.86 0.41
N SER A 60 2.13 20.81 1.54
CA SER A 60 1.47 21.97 2.14
C SER A 60 2.45 23.07 2.53
N THR A 61 3.61 22.71 3.06
CA THR A 61 4.68 23.67 3.41
C THR A 61 5.23 24.33 2.15
N SER A 62 5.48 23.54 1.10
CA SER A 62 5.96 24.08 -0.17
C SER A 62 4.94 25.02 -0.83
N ALA A 63 3.66 24.62 -0.84
CA ALA A 63 2.57 25.45 -1.34
C ALA A 63 2.41 26.74 -0.52
N ALA A 64 2.56 26.68 0.80
CA ALA A 64 2.52 27.85 1.66
C ALA A 64 3.70 28.80 1.36
N LEU A 65 4.91 28.28 1.20
CA LEU A 65 6.11 29.05 0.84
C LEU A 65 5.93 29.77 -0.52
N MET A 66 5.30 29.13 -1.50
CA MET A 66 5.02 29.73 -2.81
C MET A 66 4.12 30.97 -2.76
N THR A 67 3.28 31.11 -1.73
CA THR A 67 2.41 32.29 -1.59
C THR A 67 3.16 33.55 -1.18
N ILE A 68 4.36 33.42 -0.62
CA ILE A 68 5.18 34.54 -0.15
C ILE A 68 6.23 34.86 -1.22
N PRO A 69 6.13 36.02 -1.92
CA PRO A 69 7.00 36.33 -3.06
C PRO A 69 8.50 36.23 -2.77
N ARG A 70 8.90 36.57 -1.53
CA ARG A 70 10.30 36.58 -1.10
C ARG A 70 10.94 35.19 -1.03
N ILE A 71 10.17 34.15 -0.74
CA ILE A 71 10.65 32.78 -0.51
C ILE A 71 10.02 31.76 -1.45
N ARG A 72 9.27 32.22 -2.45
CA ARG A 72 8.60 31.39 -3.43
C ARG A 72 9.54 30.43 -4.17
N ALA A 73 10.73 30.91 -4.54
CA ALA A 73 11.76 30.10 -5.20
C ALA A 73 12.18 28.88 -4.34
N VAL A 74 12.17 29.01 -3.01
CA VAL A 74 12.45 27.90 -2.10
C VAL A 74 11.33 26.86 -2.19
N GLY A 75 10.07 27.28 -2.14
CA GLY A 75 8.91 26.38 -2.30
C GLY A 75 8.90 25.66 -3.66
N GLU A 76 9.24 26.37 -4.74
CA GLU A 76 9.39 25.80 -6.09
C GLU A 76 10.51 24.75 -6.17
N SER A 77 11.69 25.06 -5.63
CA SER A 77 12.82 24.12 -5.61
C SER A 77 12.51 22.87 -4.76
N LEU A 78 11.79 23.03 -3.65
CA LEU A 78 11.41 21.94 -2.78
C LEU A 78 10.42 21.01 -3.47
N LEU A 79 9.38 21.54 -4.12
CA LEU A 79 8.44 20.74 -4.92
C LEU A 79 9.12 20.06 -6.11
N ALA A 80 10.02 20.75 -6.82
CA ALA A 80 10.74 20.17 -7.94
C ALA A 80 11.59 18.96 -7.50
N SER A 81 12.33 19.09 -6.39
CA SER A 81 13.13 18.01 -5.83
C SER A 81 12.27 16.84 -5.32
N ALA A 82 11.17 17.13 -4.63
CA ALA A 82 10.21 16.13 -4.17
C ALA A 82 9.55 15.39 -5.34
N GLY A 83 9.27 16.09 -6.44
CA GLY A 83 8.78 15.48 -7.68
C GLY A 83 9.76 14.46 -8.26
N LEU A 84 11.05 14.80 -8.33
CA LEU A 84 12.09 13.86 -8.80
C LEU A 84 12.21 12.63 -7.91
N VAL A 85 12.26 12.81 -6.59
CA VAL A 85 12.27 11.70 -5.63
C VAL A 85 11.02 10.85 -5.75
N GLY A 86 9.85 11.50 -5.89
CA GLY A 86 8.56 10.83 -6.09
C GLY A 86 8.54 9.96 -7.35
N ILE A 87 9.14 10.42 -8.45
CA ILE A 87 9.28 9.62 -9.68
C ILE A 87 10.11 8.37 -9.41
N VAL A 88 11.29 8.51 -8.79
CA VAL A 88 12.16 7.36 -8.49
C VAL A 88 11.46 6.34 -7.60
N ILE A 89 10.77 6.79 -6.55
CA ILE A 89 9.99 5.93 -5.66
C ILE A 89 8.84 5.26 -6.44
N GLY A 90 8.13 6.00 -7.28
CA GLY A 90 7.04 5.47 -8.10
C GLY A 90 7.51 4.42 -9.10
N LEU A 91 8.68 4.62 -9.71
CA LEU A 91 9.33 3.63 -10.57
C LEU A 91 9.70 2.37 -9.78
N ALA A 92 10.24 2.52 -8.57
CA ALA A 92 10.58 1.40 -7.69
C ALA A 92 9.33 0.64 -7.20
N ALA A 93 8.19 1.32 -7.07
CA ALA A 93 6.92 0.71 -6.68
C ALA A 93 6.18 0.00 -7.83
N ARG A 94 6.65 0.12 -9.08
CA ARG A 94 6.02 -0.52 -10.25
C ARG A 94 5.70 -2.01 -10.05
N PRO A 95 6.61 -2.87 -9.54
CA PRO A 95 6.32 -4.29 -9.37
C PRO A 95 5.16 -4.54 -8.40
N LEU A 96 5.07 -3.76 -7.32
CA LEU A 96 3.96 -3.86 -6.36
C LEU A 96 2.63 -3.55 -7.04
N LEU A 97 2.58 -2.48 -7.85
CA LEU A 97 1.37 -2.08 -8.58
C LEU A 97 0.99 -3.13 -9.64
N THR A 98 1.97 -3.65 -10.39
CA THR A 98 1.75 -4.72 -11.37
C THR A 98 1.18 -5.97 -10.72
N ASN A 99 1.72 -6.38 -9.56
CA ASN A 99 1.23 -7.55 -8.83
C ASN A 99 -0.21 -7.34 -8.32
N VAL A 100 -0.55 -6.16 -7.82
CA VAL A 100 -1.92 -5.85 -7.38
C VAL A 100 -2.91 -5.88 -8.55
N ILE A 101 -2.54 -5.27 -9.68
CA ILE A 101 -3.39 -5.30 -10.89
C ILE A 101 -3.57 -6.73 -11.39
N ALA A 102 -2.50 -7.53 -11.42
CA ALA A 102 -2.56 -8.94 -11.78
C ALA A 102 -3.49 -9.73 -10.84
N GLY A 103 -3.39 -9.53 -9.53
CA GLY A 103 -4.29 -10.15 -8.55
C GLY A 103 -5.76 -9.78 -8.76
N ILE A 104 -6.05 -8.49 -9.00
CA ILE A 104 -7.41 -8.02 -9.34
C ILE A 104 -7.91 -8.68 -10.62
N GLN A 105 -7.06 -8.76 -11.65
CA GLN A 105 -7.40 -9.38 -12.92
C GLN A 105 -7.73 -10.86 -12.74
N ILE A 106 -6.90 -11.62 -12.01
CA ILE A 106 -7.15 -13.03 -11.68
C ILE A 106 -8.48 -13.19 -10.93
N ALA A 107 -8.74 -12.34 -9.93
CA ALA A 107 -9.99 -12.40 -9.18
C ALA A 107 -11.23 -12.13 -10.04
N LEU A 108 -11.13 -11.25 -11.04
CA LEU A 108 -12.22 -10.90 -11.95
C LEU A 108 -12.41 -11.89 -13.09
N THR A 109 -11.33 -12.36 -13.71
CA THR A 109 -11.41 -13.26 -14.87
C THR A 109 -11.49 -14.73 -14.46
N GLN A 110 -11.25 -15.05 -13.18
CA GLN A 110 -11.22 -16.41 -12.61
C GLN A 110 -10.66 -17.46 -13.60
N PRO A 111 -9.46 -17.25 -14.17
CA PRO A 111 -8.90 -18.18 -15.16
C PRO A 111 -8.52 -19.52 -14.52
N ILE A 112 -8.33 -19.50 -13.19
CA ILE A 112 -8.07 -20.65 -12.33
C ILE A 112 -9.04 -20.55 -11.16
N ARG A 113 -9.80 -21.61 -10.93
CA ARG A 113 -10.75 -21.73 -9.83
C ARG A 113 -10.11 -22.43 -8.65
N ILE A 114 -10.63 -22.15 -7.46
CA ILE A 114 -10.33 -22.98 -6.29
C ILE A 114 -10.72 -24.42 -6.65
N ASP A 115 -9.88 -25.38 -6.25
CA ASP A 115 -9.96 -26.81 -6.57
C ASP A 115 -9.55 -27.23 -7.99
N ASP A 116 -9.08 -26.31 -8.85
CA ASP A 116 -8.48 -26.70 -10.13
C ASP A 116 -7.16 -27.47 -9.91
N VAL A 117 -6.96 -28.49 -10.75
CA VAL A 117 -5.73 -29.30 -10.78
C VAL A 117 -4.71 -28.59 -11.65
N VAL A 118 -3.55 -28.29 -11.06
CA VAL A 118 -2.45 -27.61 -11.75
C VAL A 118 -1.12 -28.33 -11.52
N ILE A 119 -0.21 -28.17 -12.48
CA ILE A 119 1.18 -28.62 -12.36
C ILE A 119 2.01 -27.36 -12.23
N VAL A 120 2.69 -27.19 -11.09
CA VAL A 120 3.57 -26.04 -10.84
C VAL A 120 4.90 -26.52 -10.30
N ASP A 121 6.01 -25.97 -10.79
CA ASP A 121 7.38 -26.42 -10.46
C ASP A 121 7.57 -27.94 -10.60
N ASN A 122 6.92 -28.53 -11.61
CA ASN A 122 6.94 -29.97 -11.89
C ASN A 122 6.32 -30.86 -10.78
N GLU A 123 5.56 -30.27 -9.84
CA GLU A 123 4.77 -30.95 -8.81
C GLU A 123 3.26 -30.84 -9.12
N TRP A 124 2.52 -31.90 -8.82
CA TRP A 124 1.07 -31.99 -9.06
C TRP A 124 0.28 -31.61 -7.80
N GLY A 125 -0.70 -30.71 -7.94
CA GLY A 125 -1.49 -30.25 -6.80
C GLY A 125 -2.80 -29.56 -7.15
N TRP A 126 -3.56 -29.22 -6.11
CA TRP A 126 -4.82 -28.48 -6.19
C TRP A 126 -4.64 -27.06 -5.66
N ILE A 127 -5.32 -26.10 -6.28
CA ILE A 127 -5.34 -24.72 -5.77
C ILE A 127 -6.21 -24.66 -4.51
N GLU A 128 -5.58 -24.36 -3.36
CA GLU A 128 -6.24 -24.26 -2.05
C GLU A 128 -6.69 -22.81 -1.78
N GLU A 129 -5.86 -21.82 -2.12
CA GLU A 129 -6.14 -20.41 -1.88
C GLU A 129 -5.55 -19.51 -2.97
N ILE A 130 -6.31 -18.50 -3.40
CA ILE A 130 -5.86 -17.44 -4.31
C ILE A 130 -5.85 -16.13 -3.54
N GLY A 131 -4.66 -15.69 -3.14
CA GLY A 131 -4.42 -14.39 -2.55
C GLY A 131 -4.17 -13.31 -3.59
N ILE A 132 -4.15 -12.04 -3.16
CA ILE A 132 -3.93 -10.89 -4.07
C ILE A 132 -2.54 -10.91 -4.72
N ALA A 133 -1.55 -11.49 -4.04
CA ALA A 133 -0.16 -11.50 -4.48
C ALA A 133 0.51 -12.88 -4.34
N TYR A 134 -0.26 -13.92 -4.01
CA TYR A 134 0.25 -15.27 -3.83
C TYR A 134 -0.83 -16.31 -4.16
N VAL A 135 -0.40 -17.50 -4.52
CA VAL A 135 -1.27 -18.68 -4.69
C VAL A 135 -0.74 -19.80 -3.79
N VAL A 136 -1.64 -20.47 -3.09
CA VAL A 136 -1.33 -21.64 -2.26
C VAL A 136 -1.77 -22.89 -3.01
N VAL A 137 -0.80 -23.75 -3.32
CA VAL A 137 -1.03 -25.05 -3.97
C VAL A 137 -0.84 -26.16 -2.95
N ARG A 138 -1.85 -27.01 -2.80
CA ARG A 138 -1.76 -28.24 -2.01
C ARG A 138 -1.25 -29.36 -2.89
N ILE A 139 -0.03 -29.80 -2.64
CA ILE A 139 0.61 -30.90 -3.36
C ILE A 139 0.00 -32.22 -2.85
N TRP A 140 0.05 -33.28 -3.68
CA TRP A 140 -0.38 -34.64 -3.32
C TRP A 140 0.25 -35.19 -2.03
N ASP A 141 1.47 -34.74 -1.67
CA ASP A 141 2.19 -35.11 -0.44
C ASP A 141 1.76 -34.28 0.79
N LEU A 142 0.56 -33.67 0.76
CA LEU A 142 0.01 -32.81 1.83
C LEU A 142 0.85 -31.56 2.16
N ARG A 143 1.87 -31.26 1.35
CA ARG A 143 2.69 -30.05 1.46
C ARG A 143 1.97 -28.86 0.83
N ARG A 144 2.16 -27.68 1.41
CA ARG A 144 1.66 -26.40 0.87
C ARG A 144 2.80 -25.66 0.18
N LEU A 145 2.69 -25.48 -1.13
CA LEU A 145 3.58 -24.67 -1.93
C LEU A 145 3.02 -23.25 -2.02
N ILE A 146 3.79 -22.26 -1.56
CA ILE A 146 3.40 -20.84 -1.61
C ILE A 146 4.15 -20.20 -2.77
N LEU A 147 3.40 -19.80 -3.79
CA LEU A 147 3.93 -19.17 -4.99
C LEU A 147 3.65 -17.68 -4.94
N TYR A 148 4.69 -16.87 -5.14
CA TYR A 148 4.57 -15.42 -5.24
C TYR A 148 4.67 -15.01 -6.72
N GLY A 149 3.55 -14.69 -7.38
CA GLY A 149 3.53 -14.27 -8.78
C GLY A 149 2.81 -15.24 -9.73
N ASP A 150 3.09 -15.11 -11.04
CA ASP A 150 2.48 -15.85 -12.15
C ASP A 150 2.85 -17.35 -12.11
N PRO A 151 1.88 -18.29 -12.08
CA PRO A 151 2.15 -19.72 -12.14
C PRO A 151 2.33 -20.17 -13.60
N SER A 152 3.51 -19.93 -14.17
CA SER A 152 3.91 -20.44 -15.50
C SER A 152 4.84 -21.64 -15.40
#